data_AF-A0A9X7C677-F1
#
_entry.id   AF-A0A9X7C677-F1
#
_cell.length_a   1.000
_cell.length_b   1.000
_cell.length_c   1.000
_cell.angle_alpha   90.00
_cell.angle_beta   90.00
_cell.angle_gamma   90.00
#
_symmetry.space_group_name_H-M   'P 1'
#
loop_
_entity.id
_entity.type
_entity.pdbx_description
1 polymer ?
#
loop_
_entity_poly.entity_id
_entity_poly.type
_entity_poly.pdbx_seq_one_letter_code
_entity_poly.pdbx_strand_id
1 'polypeptide(L)'
;VRWLLLLAANEDQNLTDTLEAIALEQDETLQKAIQKWDNMSHNQQFRREYEAREKVLLDEKAAVAHAEKKGIEKGRKEGIEQGKIQLIRGMHNNGVSIEDISKFTKISLEDIRRFLQGE
;
A
#
# COMPACT_ATOMS: atom_id res chain seq x y z
N VAL A 1 26.47 30.70 -14.10
CA VAL A 1 25.25 30.08 -13.53
C VAL A 1 24.81 30.91 -12.33
N ARG A 2 23.91 31.87 -12.54
CA ARG A 2 23.63 32.99 -11.61
C ARG A 2 22.55 32.66 -10.57
N TRP A 3 21.70 31.66 -10.84
CA TRP A 3 20.70 31.15 -9.89
C TRP A 3 21.33 30.51 -8.63
N LEU A 4 22.60 30.13 -8.69
CA LEU A 4 23.35 29.69 -7.51
C LEU A 4 23.52 30.80 -6.46
N LEU A 5 23.48 32.08 -6.85
CA LEU A 5 23.55 33.21 -5.92
C LEU A 5 22.26 33.37 -5.10
N LEU A 6 21.11 32.92 -5.62
CA LEU A 6 19.84 32.91 -4.87
C LEU A 6 19.89 31.92 -3.70
N LEU A 7 20.54 30.77 -3.89
CA LEU A 7 20.74 29.79 -2.82
C LEU A 7 21.68 30.31 -1.71
N ALA A 8 22.68 31.13 -2.09
CA ALA A 8 23.62 31.73 -1.15
C ALA A 8 23.03 32.92 -0.37
N ALA A 9 21.98 33.56 -0.88
CA ALA A 9 21.31 34.70 -0.25
C ALA A 9 20.21 34.31 0.75
N ASN A 10 19.87 33.01 0.86
CA ASN A 10 18.76 32.47 1.66
C ASN A 10 18.79 32.81 3.18
N GLU A 11 19.88 33.40 3.68
CA GLU A 11 19.99 33.87 5.07
C GLU A 11 19.49 35.31 5.26
N ASP A 12 19.32 36.09 4.19
CA ASP A 12 18.80 37.46 4.22
C ASP A 12 17.63 37.61 3.23
N GLN A 13 16.44 37.85 3.79
CA GLN A 13 15.19 37.94 3.05
C GLN A 13 15.17 39.13 2.08
N ASN A 14 15.74 40.28 2.46
CA ASN A 14 15.77 41.46 1.58
C ASN A 14 16.75 41.28 0.42
N LEU A 15 17.88 40.62 0.67
CA LEU A 15 18.86 40.30 -0.35
C LEU A 15 18.32 39.23 -1.33
N THR A 16 17.55 38.28 -0.82
CA THR A 16 16.89 37.26 -1.63
C THR A 16 15.86 37.90 -2.57
N ASP A 17 14.95 38.73 -2.04
CA ASP A 17 13.90 39.37 -2.83
C ASP A 17 14.46 40.27 -3.94
N THR A 18 15.54 41.02 -3.65
CA THR A 18 16.19 41.91 -4.63
C THR A 18 16.93 41.13 -5.72
N LEU A 19 17.64 40.06 -5.36
CA LEU A 19 18.33 39.21 -6.34
C LEU A 19 17.36 38.39 -7.17
N GLU A 20 16.23 37.98 -6.61
CA GLU A 20 15.16 37.28 -7.33
C GLU A 20 14.51 38.21 -8.36
N ALA A 21 14.19 39.45 -7.97
CA ALA A 21 13.68 40.47 -8.90
C ALA A 21 14.63 40.74 -10.07
N ILE A 22 15.94 40.90 -9.81
CA ILE A 22 16.95 41.13 -10.85
C ILE A 22 17.12 39.89 -11.75
N ALA A 23 17.12 38.69 -11.18
CA ALA A 23 17.23 37.44 -11.94
C ALA A 23 16.01 37.22 -12.85
N LEU A 24 14.82 37.59 -12.38
CA LEU A 24 13.59 37.53 -13.16
C LEU A 24 13.59 38.58 -14.28
N GLU A 25 13.97 39.83 -13.99
CA GLU A 25 13.98 40.89 -14.99
C GLU A 25 14.91 40.59 -16.18
N GLN A 26 16.01 39.87 -15.95
CA GLN A 26 17.03 39.61 -16.98
C GLN A 26 16.87 38.27 -17.71
N ASP A 27 16.12 37.31 -17.17
CA ASP A 27 15.98 35.97 -17.76
C ASP A 27 14.51 35.65 -18.12
N GLU A 28 14.20 35.79 -19.40
CA GLU A 28 12.87 35.51 -19.97
C GLU A 28 12.44 34.05 -19.73
N THR A 29 13.39 33.11 -19.66
CA THR A 29 13.13 31.69 -19.41
C THR A 29 12.69 31.48 -17.96
N LEU A 30 13.37 32.16 -17.03
CA LEU A 30 13.05 32.11 -15.60
C LEU A 30 11.70 32.79 -15.33
N GLN A 31 11.43 33.94 -15.93
CA GLN A 31 10.12 34.60 -15.85
C GLN A 31 8.98 33.70 -16.35
N LYS A 32 9.14 33.08 -17.53
CA LYS A 32 8.13 32.15 -18.07
C LYS A 32 7.93 30.94 -17.15
N ALA A 33 9.00 30.44 -16.54
CA ALA A 33 8.91 29.32 -15.60
C ALA A 33 8.15 29.71 -14.31
N ILE A 34 8.45 30.88 -13.72
CA ILE A 34 7.76 31.37 -12.52
C ILE A 34 6.30 31.69 -12.80
N GLN A 35 5.98 32.40 -13.89
CA GLN A 35 4.58 32.68 -14.25
C GLN A 35 3.78 31.40 -14.54
N LYS A 36 4.40 30.41 -15.18
CA LYS A 36 3.74 29.13 -15.43
C LYS A 36 3.52 28.37 -14.12
N TRP A 37 4.49 28.39 -13.20
CA TRP A 37 4.35 27.82 -11.87
C TRP A 37 3.26 28.51 -11.06
N ASP A 38 3.23 29.84 -11.06
CA ASP A 38 2.24 30.65 -10.33
C ASP A 38 0.82 30.47 -10.89
N ASN A 39 0.67 30.42 -12.22
CA ASN A 39 -0.60 30.08 -12.85
C ASN A 39 -1.06 28.66 -12.50
N MET A 40 -0.14 27.70 -12.44
CA MET A 40 -0.46 26.31 -12.11
C MET A 40 -0.77 26.14 -10.61
N SER A 41 -0.09 26.91 -9.75
CA SER A 41 -0.32 26.94 -8.31
C SER A 41 -1.63 27.64 -7.96
N HIS A 42 -2.07 28.64 -8.73
CA HIS A 42 -3.35 29.33 -8.50
C HIS A 42 -4.54 28.68 -9.22
N ASN A 43 -4.32 27.85 -10.25
CA ASN A 43 -5.39 27.18 -10.97
C ASN A 43 -6.01 26.03 -10.16
N GLN A 44 -7.11 26.35 -9.47
CA GLN A 44 -7.89 25.40 -8.67
C GLN A 44 -8.33 24.16 -9.46
N GLN A 45 -8.59 24.30 -10.76
CA GLN A 45 -8.98 23.18 -11.62
C GLN A 45 -7.82 22.20 -11.82
N PHE A 46 -6.60 22.72 -12.03
CA PHE A 46 -5.41 21.88 -12.19
C PHE A 46 -5.10 21.10 -10.91
N ARG A 47 -5.19 21.75 -9.74
CA ARG A 47 -5.06 21.07 -8.44
C ARG A 47 -6.07 19.95 -8.28
N ARG A 48 -7.35 20.20 -8.56
CA ARG A 48 -8.41 19.18 -8.49
C ARG A 48 -8.16 18.01 -9.42
N GLU A 49 -7.70 18.27 -10.65
CA GLU A 49 -7.38 17.21 -11.61
C GLU A 49 -6.19 16.37 -11.15
N TYR A 50 -5.17 17.01 -10.56
CA TYR A 50 -4.04 16.32 -9.96
C TYR A 50 -4.48 15.45 -8.77
N GLU A 51 -5.20 16.03 -7.81
CA GLU A 51 -5.74 15.34 -6.62
C GLU A 51 -6.64 14.17 -7.03
N ALA A 52 -7.47 14.33 -8.07
CA ALA A 52 -8.32 13.25 -8.57
C ALA A 52 -7.50 12.09 -9.14
N ARG A 53 -6.43 12.38 -9.90
CA ARG A 53 -5.52 11.34 -10.41
C ARG A 53 -4.78 10.64 -9.29
N GLU A 54 -4.26 11.40 -8.34
CA GLU A 54 -3.59 10.85 -7.16
C GLU A 54 -4.54 9.96 -6.36
N LYS A 55 -5.79 10.38 -6.17
CA LYS A 55 -6.82 9.58 -5.52
C LYS A 55 -7.07 8.26 -6.23
N VAL A 56 -7.20 8.25 -7.56
CA VAL A 56 -7.38 7.00 -8.33
C VAL A 56 -6.22 6.03 -8.09
N LEU A 57 -4.98 6.53 -8.14
CA LEU A 57 -3.80 5.71 -7.88
C LEU A 57 -3.77 5.15 -6.44
N LEU A 58 -4.21 5.94 -5.46
CA LEU A 58 -4.31 5.50 -4.07
C LEU A 58 -5.42 4.47 -3.88
N ASP A 59 -6.58 4.67 -4.50
CA ASP A 59 -7.71 3.75 -4.46
C ASP A 59 -7.33 2.40 -5.09
N GLU A 60 -6.62 2.41 -6.23
CA GLU A 60 -6.08 1.20 -6.86
C GLU A 60 -5.09 0.46 -5.95
N LYS A 61 -4.12 1.18 -5.37
CA LYS A 61 -3.16 0.60 -4.42
C LYS A 61 -3.86 0.00 -3.20
N ALA A 62 -4.86 0.69 -2.66
CA ALA A 62 -5.64 0.21 -1.53
C ALA A 62 -6.45 -1.04 -1.88
N ALA A 63 -7.05 -1.07 -3.07
CA ALA A 63 -7.80 -2.23 -3.56
C ALA A 63 -6.89 -3.47 -3.70
N VAL A 64 -5.69 -3.32 -4.27
CA VAL A 64 -4.71 -4.40 -4.39
C VAL A 64 -4.26 -4.89 -3.02
N ALA A 65 -3.83 -3.99 -2.13
CA ALA A 65 -3.39 -4.37 -0.78
C ALA A 65 -4.50 -5.07 0.02
N HIS A 66 -5.74 -4.62 -0.13
CA HIS A 66 -6.89 -5.28 0.50
C HIS A 66 -7.14 -6.68 -0.08
N ALA A 67 -7.06 -6.84 -1.40
CA ALA A 67 -7.22 -8.13 -2.07
C ALA A 67 -6.13 -9.13 -1.65
N GLU A 68 -4.87 -8.70 -1.59
CA GLU A 68 -3.74 -9.51 -1.11
C GLU A 68 -3.95 -9.96 0.34
N LYS A 69 -4.28 -9.03 1.23
CA LYS A 69 -4.54 -9.34 2.64
C LYS A 69 -5.67 -10.36 2.80
N LYS A 70 -6.76 -10.19 2.04
CA LYS A 70 -7.90 -11.11 2.07
C LYS A 70 -7.50 -12.48 1.50
N GLY A 71 -6.69 -12.51 0.44
CA GLY A 71 -6.15 -13.73 -0.16
C GLY A 71 -5.28 -14.51 0.82
N ILE A 72 -4.33 -13.83 1.48
CA ILE A 72 -3.46 -14.44 2.50
C ILE A 72 -4.28 -14.98 3.66
N GLU A 73 -5.24 -14.21 4.19
CA GLU A 73 -6.04 -14.66 5.33
C GLU A 73 -6.93 -15.86 4.97
N LYS A 74 -7.50 -15.87 3.76
CA LYS A 74 -8.26 -17.01 3.24
C LYS A 74 -7.35 -18.23 3.07
N GLY A 75 -6.21 -18.09 2.40
CA GLY A 75 -5.25 -19.16 2.18
C GLY A 75 -4.69 -19.74 3.49
N ARG A 76 -4.44 -18.90 4.48
CA ARG A 76 -4.01 -19.33 5.82
C ARG A 76 -5.09 -20.16 6.51
N LYS A 77 -6.35 -19.74 6.47
CA LYS A 77 -7.48 -20.49 7.05
C LYS A 77 -7.67 -21.84 6.35
N GLU A 78 -7.68 -21.84 5.02
CA GLU A 78 -7.81 -23.06 4.22
C GLU A 78 -6.64 -24.02 4.47
N GLY A 79 -5.40 -23.50 4.52
CA GLY A 79 -4.21 -24.31 4.81
C GLY A 79 -4.22 -24.94 6.21
N ILE A 80 -4.71 -24.21 7.23
CA ILE A 80 -4.88 -24.77 8.58
C ILE A 80 -5.91 -25.90 8.59
N GLU A 81 -7.06 -25.71 7.94
CA GLU A 81 -8.09 -26.75 7.88
C GLU A 81 -7.64 -27.97 7.08
N GLN A 82 -6.99 -27.77 5.92
CA GLN A 82 -6.40 -28.87 5.15
C GLN A 82 -5.33 -29.61 5.95
N GLY A 83 -4.48 -28.89 6.70
CA GLY A 83 -3.47 -29.48 7.57
C GLY A 83 -4.08 -30.34 8.68
N LYS A 84 -5.17 -29.89 9.31
CA LYS A 84 -5.92 -30.68 10.30
C LYS A 84 -6.49 -31.95 9.69
N ILE A 85 -7.11 -31.84 8.51
CA ILE A 85 -7.70 -33.00 7.81
C ILE A 85 -6.61 -34.01 7.46
N GLN A 86 -5.47 -33.56 6.91
CA GLN A 86 -4.34 -34.43 6.58
C GLN A 86 -3.77 -35.11 7.82
N LEU A 87 -3.63 -34.38 8.93
CA LEU A 87 -3.18 -34.94 10.21
C LEU A 87 -4.13 -36.03 10.70
N ILE A 88 -5.43 -35.76 10.74
CA ILE A 88 -6.45 -36.73 11.18
C ILE A 88 -6.44 -37.98 10.31
N ARG A 89 -6.42 -37.82 8.97
CA ARG A 89 -6.35 -38.93 8.02
C ARG A 89 -5.06 -39.73 8.21
N GLY A 90 -3.93 -39.05 8.39
CA GLY A 90 -2.64 -39.69 8.67
C GLY A 90 -2.67 -40.52 9.97
N MET A 91 -3.21 -39.97 11.06
CA MET A 91 -3.33 -40.69 12.33
C MET A 91 -4.26 -41.90 12.21
N HIS A 92 -5.42 -41.74 11.58
CA HIS A 92 -6.38 -42.83 11.37
C HIS A 92 -5.79 -43.95 10.50
N ASN A 93 -5.11 -43.61 9.41
CA ASN A 93 -4.47 -44.58 8.51
C ASN A 93 -3.32 -45.34 9.20
N ASN A 94 -2.71 -44.76 10.23
CA ASN A 94 -1.70 -45.43 11.06
C ASN A 94 -2.30 -46.23 12.23
N GLY A 95 -3.63 -46.44 12.24
CA GLY A 95 -4.31 -47.28 13.22
C GLY A 95 -4.60 -46.61 14.56
N VAL A 96 -4.48 -45.28 14.66
CA VAL A 96 -4.91 -44.55 15.87
C VAL A 96 -6.43 -44.50 15.93
N SER A 97 -7.01 -44.84 17.08
CA SER A 97 -8.46 -44.81 17.30
C SER A 97 -9.01 -43.38 17.18
N ILE A 98 -10.28 -43.25 16.77
CA ILE A 98 -10.96 -41.95 16.64
C ILE A 98 -11.03 -41.25 18.00
N GLU A 99 -11.20 -42.02 19.07
CA GLU A 99 -11.24 -41.57 20.46
C GLU A 99 -9.91 -40.94 20.88
N ASP A 100 -8.78 -41.56 20.51
CA ASP A 100 -7.46 -41.04 20.86
C ASP A 100 -7.07 -39.85 19.97
N ILE A 101 -7.43 -39.85 18.68
CA ILE A 101 -7.29 -38.67 17.81
C ILE A 101 -8.04 -37.48 18.40
N SER A 102 -9.27 -37.67 18.88
CA SER A 102 -10.05 -36.62 19.55
C SER A 102 -9.34 -36.07 20.78
N LYS A 103 -8.80 -36.95 21.63
CA LYS A 103 -8.04 -36.54 22.83
C LYS A 103 -6.78 -35.75 22.48
N PHE A 104 -5.99 -36.19 21.50
CA PHE A 104 -4.73 -35.56 21.14
C PHE A 104 -4.91 -34.24 20.38
N THR A 105 -5.86 -34.18 19.45
CA THR A 105 -6.10 -33.00 18.60
C THR A 105 -7.08 -32.01 19.20
N LYS A 106 -7.81 -32.39 20.26
CA LYS A 106 -8.92 -31.64 20.88
C LYS A 106 -10.04 -31.30 19.89
N ILE A 107 -10.21 -32.14 18.87
CA ILE A 107 -11.28 -32.04 17.88
C ILE A 107 -12.41 -32.98 18.29
N SER A 108 -13.67 -32.56 18.09
CA SER A 108 -14.82 -33.39 18.43
C SER A 108 -14.85 -34.67 17.59
N LEU A 109 -15.42 -35.75 18.15
CA LEU A 109 -15.59 -37.02 17.42
C LEU A 109 -16.45 -36.83 16.16
N GLU A 110 -17.42 -35.93 16.21
CA GLU A 110 -18.29 -35.57 15.09
C GLU A 110 -17.51 -34.93 13.95
N ASP A 111 -16.65 -33.94 14.26
CA ASP A 111 -15.82 -33.27 13.27
C ASP A 111 -14.79 -34.23 12.67
N ILE A 112 -14.17 -35.10 13.48
CA ILE A 112 -13.23 -36.14 12.99
C ILE A 112 -13.94 -37.07 12.01
N ARG A 113 -15.14 -37.57 12.37
CA ARG A 113 -15.94 -38.40 11.46
C ARG A 113 -16.27 -37.66 10.18
N ARG A 114 -16.65 -36.38 10.25
CA ARG A 114 -16.89 -35.55 9.06
C ARG A 114 -15.65 -35.42 8.18
N PHE A 115 -14.47 -35.21 8.76
CA PHE A 115 -13.20 -35.10 8.01
C PHE A 115 -12.75 -36.42 7.36
N LEU A 116 -13.13 -37.56 7.97
CA LEU A 116 -12.90 -38.89 7.42
C LEU A 116 -13.96 -39.30 6.38
N GLN A 117 -15.19 -38.81 6.50
CA GLN A 117 -16.31 -39.08 5.58
C GLN A 117 -16.34 -38.17 4.35
N GLY A 118 -15.57 -37.08 4.33
CA GLY A 118 -15.53 -36.13 3.21
C GLY A 118 -14.73 -36.63 2.01
N GLU A 119 -15.44 -37.30 1.10
CA GLU A 119 -15.37 -37.08 -0.37
C GLU A 119 -16.47 -36.10 -0.79
#